data_AF-A0A432VQI0-F1
#
_entry.id   AF-A0A432VQI0-F1
#
_cell.length_a   1.000
_cell.length_b   1.000
_cell.length_c   1.000
_cell.angle_alpha   90.00
_cell.angle_beta   90.00
_cell.angle_gamma   90.00
#
_symmetry.space_group_name_H-M   'P 1'
#
loop_
_entity.id
_entity.type
_entity.pdbx_description
1 polymer ?
#
loop_
_entity_poly.entity_id
_entity_poly.type
_entity_poly.pdbx_seq_one_letter_code
_entity_poly.pdbx_strand_id
1 'polypeptide(L)'
;MKKVTGLLMAVLLPALFSQTALAQEEPTALVPLPSLDDFTRGEDGWSFGLGLGIEYESAYEGSDEFGFEPQPAGAVQWRSGDDIFFFAGEALGWRG
;
A
#
# COMPACT_ATOMS: atom_id res chain seq x y z
N MET A 1 18.99 -31.52 42.01
CA MET A 1 18.23 -30.26 41.87
C MET A 1 19.01 -29.22 41.06
N LYS A 2 20.15 -28.68 41.54
CA LYS A 2 20.92 -27.63 40.84
C LYS A 2 21.31 -27.93 39.38
N LYS A 3 21.69 -29.19 39.07
CA LYS A 3 22.05 -29.62 37.70
C LYS A 3 20.87 -29.62 36.73
N VAL A 4 19.68 -30.00 37.22
CA VAL A 4 18.44 -30.01 36.43
C VAL A 4 17.98 -28.57 36.17
N THR A 5 18.09 -27.70 37.18
CA THR A 5 17.78 -26.27 37.04
C THR A 5 18.72 -25.58 36.05
N GLY A 6 20.02 -25.91 36.07
CA GLY A 6 21.00 -25.38 35.11
C GLY A 6 20.74 -25.83 33.68
N LEU A 7 20.40 -27.12 33.49
CA LEU A 7 20.05 -27.65 32.17
C LEU A 7 18.77 -27.00 31.63
N LEU A 8 17.77 -26.79 32.49
CA LEU A 8 16.53 -26.12 32.15
C LEU A 8 16.79 -24.67 31.69
N MET A 9 17.67 -23.95 32.39
CA MET A 9 18.05 -22.59 31.99
C MET A 9 18.80 -22.56 30.65
N ALA A 10 19.73 -23.49 30.42
CA ALA A 10 20.48 -23.56 29.17
C ALA A 10 19.57 -23.77 27.94
N VAL A 11 18.43 -24.45 28.11
CA VAL A 11 17.43 -24.64 27.04
C VAL A 11 16.51 -23.44 26.89
N LEU A 12 16.10 -22.80 27.99
CA LEU A 12 15.12 -21.70 27.96
C LEU A 12 15.73 -20.36 27.52
N LEU A 13 17.00 -20.08 27.84
CA LEU A 13 17.65 -18.83 27.44
C LEU A 13 17.62 -18.57 25.92
N PRO A 14 18.06 -19.50 25.04
CA PRO A 14 18.08 -19.25 23.60
C PRO A 14 16.68 -19.07 23.00
N ALA A 15 15.64 -19.67 23.59
CA ALA A 15 14.26 -19.49 23.14
C ALA A 15 13.73 -18.05 23.36
N LEU A 16 14.27 -17.33 24.35
CA LEU A 16 13.89 -15.93 24.62
C LEU A 16 14.57 -14.95 23.66
N PHE A 17 15.71 -15.31 23.08
CA PHE A 17 16.44 -14.48 22.12
C PHE A 17 16.09 -14.79 20.66
N SER A 18 15.44 -15.93 20.39
CA SER A 18 14.92 -16.30 19.08
C SER A 18 13.51 -15.73 18.85
N GLN A 19 13.39 -14.41 18.82
CA GLN A 19 12.15 -13.78 18.37
C GLN A 19 12.08 -13.85 16.85
N THR A 20 11.13 -14.65 16.33
CA THR A 20 10.78 -14.61 14.91
C THR A 20 10.09 -13.27 14.64
N ALA A 21 10.72 -12.39 13.89
CA ALA A 21 10.05 -11.21 13.35
C ALA A 21 9.01 -11.70 12.32
N LEU A 22 7.74 -11.74 12.71
CA LEU A 22 6.64 -11.87 11.77
C LEU A 22 6.44 -10.49 11.15
N ALA A 23 7.10 -10.24 10.03
CA ALA A 23 6.80 -9.08 9.22
C ALA A 23 5.37 -9.24 8.68
N GLN A 24 4.56 -8.20 8.83
CA GLN A 24 3.27 -8.14 8.17
C GLN A 24 3.54 -8.04 6.66
N GLU A 25 3.22 -9.10 5.92
CA GLU A 25 3.55 -9.23 4.48
C GLU A 25 2.83 -8.19 3.60
N GLU A 26 1.70 -7.65 4.07
CA GLU A 26 0.88 -6.69 3.34
C GLU A 26 0.74 -5.39 4.14
N PRO A 27 1.21 -4.24 3.62
CA PRO A 27 0.75 -2.97 4.13
C PRO A 27 -0.70 -2.81 3.67
N THR A 28 -1.66 -3.29 4.47
CA THR A 28 -3.02 -2.75 4.40
C THR A 28 -2.86 -1.25 4.62
N ALA A 29 -3.03 -0.44 3.57
CA ALA A 29 -2.95 1.00 3.67
C ALA A 29 -4.05 1.47 4.63
N LEU A 30 -3.68 1.70 5.89
CA LEU A 30 -4.63 2.08 6.94
C LEU A 30 -5.10 3.53 6.80
N VAL A 31 -4.43 4.32 5.96
CA VAL A 31 -4.78 5.71 5.61
C VAL A 31 -4.17 6.02 4.24
N PRO A 32 -4.88 6.66 3.29
CA PRO A 32 -4.28 7.11 2.05
C PRO A 32 -3.14 8.10 2.36
N LEU A 33 -1.91 7.77 1.94
CA LEU A 33 -0.88 8.79 1.82
C LEU A 33 -1.23 9.68 0.63
N PRO A 34 -1.10 11.02 0.73
CA PRO A 34 -2.08 11.93 0.12
C PRO A 34 -1.86 12.26 -1.35
N SER A 35 -1.22 11.40 -2.16
CA SER A 35 -1.05 11.72 -3.58
C SER A 35 -1.13 10.58 -4.57
N LEU A 36 -0.85 9.33 -4.20
CA LEU A 36 -0.96 8.21 -5.13
C LEU A 36 -0.91 6.85 -4.45
N ASP A 37 -1.86 5.98 -4.78
CA ASP A 37 -1.82 4.56 -4.43
C ASP A 37 -0.64 3.86 -5.13
N ASP A 38 -0.04 2.90 -4.44
CA ASP A 38 1.08 2.10 -4.95
C ASP A 38 0.56 0.73 -5.45
N PHE A 39 0.20 0.66 -6.74
CA PHE A 39 -0.36 -0.56 -7.33
C PHE A 39 0.70 -1.60 -7.66
N THR A 40 1.97 -1.19 -7.67
CA THR A 40 3.12 -2.07 -7.91
C THR A 40 3.45 -2.97 -6.71
N ARG A 41 2.86 -2.75 -5.52
CA ARG A 41 2.98 -3.62 -4.33
C ARG A 41 4.41 -3.95 -3.88
N GLY A 42 5.34 -3.03 -4.08
CA GLY A 42 6.76 -3.24 -3.79
C GLY A 42 7.55 -3.99 -4.87
N GLU A 43 6.92 -4.48 -5.94
CA GLU A 43 7.59 -5.20 -7.02
C GLU A 43 8.05 -4.27 -8.14
N ASP A 44 9.25 -4.53 -8.67
CA ASP A 44 9.81 -3.83 -9.82
C ASP A 44 9.06 -4.16 -11.12
N GLY A 45 9.06 -3.21 -12.05
CA GLY A 45 8.43 -3.38 -13.36
C GLY A 45 7.08 -2.69 -13.49
N TRP A 46 6.31 -3.13 -14.48
CA TRP A 46 5.06 -2.48 -14.88
C TRP A 46 3.87 -2.95 -14.05
N SER A 47 2.99 -2.01 -13.70
CA SER A 47 1.69 -2.29 -13.08
C SER A 47 0.61 -1.40 -13.67
N PHE A 48 -0.62 -1.93 -13.68
CA PHE A 48 -1.78 -1.32 -14.29
C PHE A 48 -2.94 -1.33 -13.30
N GLY A 49 -3.50 -0.16 -13.03
CA GLY A 49 -4.74 0.01 -12.29
C GLY A 49 -5.89 0.28 -13.25
N LEU A 50 -7.01 -0.43 -13.07
CA LEU A 50 -8.27 -0.19 -13.78
C LEU A 50 -9.38 -0.07 -12.74
N GLY A 51 -10.24 0.92 -12.89
CA GLY A 51 -11.32 1.20 -11.97
C GLY A 51 -12.45 1.98 -12.60
N LEU A 52 -13.46 2.25 -11.78
CA LEU A 52 -14.62 3.06 -12.12
C LEU A 52 -14.97 3.92 -10.91
N GLY A 53 -15.10 5.22 -11.12
CA GLY A 53 -15.64 6.18 -10.16
C GLY A 53 -17.09 6.51 -10.47
N ILE A 54 -17.79 7.05 -9.49
CA ILE A 54 -19.04 7.80 -9.71
C ILE A 54 -18.83 9.14 -9.02
N GLU A 55 -19.04 10.22 -9.76
CA GLU A 55 -19.10 11.56 -9.19
C GLU A 55 -20.54 11.98 -8.98
N TYR A 56 -20.76 12.72 -7.90
CA TYR A 56 -21.99 13.42 -7.62
C TYR A 56 -21.67 14.89 -7.50
N GLU A 57 -22.03 15.66 -8.52
CA GLU A 57 -21.69 17.07 -8.61
C GLU A 57 -22.83 17.88 -9.21
N SER A 58 -22.74 19.20 -9.00
CA SER A 58 -23.60 20.16 -9.69
C SER A 58 -23.26 20.15 -11.17
N ALA A 59 -24.26 20.26 -12.06
CA ALA A 59 -24.06 20.20 -13.51
C ALA A 59 -23.02 21.21 -14.06
N TYR A 60 -22.81 22.32 -13.35
CA TYR A 60 -21.74 23.29 -13.54
C TYR A 60 -21.63 24.14 -12.26
N GLU A 61 -20.58 24.96 -12.16
CA GLU A 61 -20.34 25.79 -10.98
C GLU A 61 -21.48 26.79 -10.73
N GLY A 62 -22.15 26.67 -9.57
CA GLY A 62 -23.29 27.50 -9.16
C GLY A 62 -24.67 26.96 -9.57
N SER A 63 -24.75 25.77 -10.15
CA SER A 63 -26.03 25.11 -10.50
C SER A 63 -26.77 24.58 -9.27
N ASP A 64 -28.09 24.73 -9.27
CA ASP A 64 -29.00 24.06 -8.33
C ASP A 64 -29.34 22.61 -8.76
N GLU A 65 -28.95 22.21 -9.98
CA GLU A 65 -29.13 20.87 -10.53
C GLU A 65 -27.90 20.00 -10.29
N PHE A 66 -28.13 18.77 -9.82
CA PHE A 66 -27.10 17.77 -9.50
C PHE A 66 -27.29 16.50 -10.32
N GLY A 67 -26.16 15.88 -10.70
CA GLY A 67 -26.13 14.64 -11.46
C GLY A 67 -25.19 13.60 -10.86
N PHE A 68 -25.33 12.36 -11.32
CA PHE A 68 -24.34 11.31 -11.09
C PHE A 68 -23.67 10.96 -12.42
N GLU A 69 -22.35 10.93 -12.45
CA GLU A 69 -21.58 10.57 -13.66
C GLU A 69 -20.61 9.41 -13.38
N PRO A 70 -20.74 8.28 -14.08
CA PRO A 70 -19.76 7.21 -14.00
C PRO A 70 -18.50 7.61 -14.76
N GLN A 71 -17.34 7.47 -14.12
CA GLN A 71 -16.06 7.82 -14.72
C GLN A 71 -15.15 6.59 -14.81
N PRO A 72 -14.53 6.34 -15.98
CA PRO A 72 -13.45 5.37 -16.04
C PRO A 72 -12.25 5.88 -15.23
N ALA A 73 -11.70 5.03 -14.37
CA ALA A 73 -10.47 5.31 -13.65
C ALA A 73 -9.37 4.37 -14.13
N GLY A 74 -8.15 4.87 -14.24
CA GLY A 74 -7.02 4.07 -14.67
C GLY A 74 -5.69 4.70 -14.32
N ALA A 75 -4.69 3.85 -14.16
CA ALA A 75 -3.33 4.26 -13.90
C ALA A 75 -2.31 3.25 -14.44
N VAL A 76 -1.13 3.74 -14.79
CA VAL A 76 0.04 2.93 -15.13
C VAL A 76 1.19 3.35 -14.23
N GLN A 77 1.91 2.37 -13.69
CA GLN A 77 3.10 2.57 -12.89
C GLN A 77 4.25 1.72 -13.42
N TRP A 78 5.47 2.24 -13.31
CA TRP A 78 6.70 1.49 -13.47
C TRP A 78 7.60 1.71 -12.26
N ARG A 79 7.95 0.63 -11.53
CA ARG A 79 8.89 0.67 -10.41
C ARG A 79 10.29 0.23 -10.84
N SER A 80 11.30 0.89 -10.28
CA SER A 80 12.68 0.44 -10.20
C SER A 80 13.25 0.71 -8.81
N GLY A 81 13.25 -0.28 -7.92
CA GLY A 81 13.68 -0.14 -6.53
C GLY A 81 12.75 0.79 -5.75
N ASP A 82 13.31 1.86 -5.19
CA ASP A 82 12.54 2.86 -4.45
C ASP A 82 11.79 3.84 -5.37
N ASP A 83 12.16 3.89 -6.65
CA ASP A 83 11.61 4.82 -7.64
C ASP A 83 10.33 4.26 -8.31
N ILE A 84 9.28 5.07 -8.36
CA ILE A 84 8.02 4.80 -9.07
C ILE A 84 7.73 5.95 -10.03
N PHE A 85 7.59 5.64 -11.31
CA PHE A 85 7.10 6.55 -12.34
C PHE A 85 5.64 6.22 -12.63
N PHE A 86 4.79 7.23 -12.77
CA PHE A 86 3.35 6.99 -12.88
C PHE A 86 2.64 7.93 -13.85
N PHE A 87 1.57 7.40 -14.43
CA PHE A 87 0.50 8.13 -15.09
C PHE A 87 -0.84 7.69 -14.48
N ALA A 88 -1.54 8.59 -13.81
CA ALA A 88 -2.79 8.26 -13.11
C ALA A 88 -3.76 9.43 -13.18
N GLY A 89 -4.97 9.20 -13.69
CA GLY A 89 -5.91 10.28 -14.01
C GLY A 89 -5.25 11.29 -14.96
N GLU A 90 -5.09 12.52 -14.50
CA GLU A 90 -4.47 13.62 -15.25
C GLU A 90 -3.01 13.90 -14.83
N ALA A 91 -2.47 13.11 -13.90
CA ALA A 91 -1.15 13.34 -13.33
C ALA A 91 -0.09 12.43 -13.96
N LEU A 92 1.04 13.02 -14.34
CA LEU A 92 2.29 12.35 -14.66
C LEU A 92 3.31 12.71 -13.58
N GLY A 93 4.03 11.72 -13.04
CA GLY A 93 4.96 12.01 -11.95
C GLY A 93 5.95 10.89 -11.62
N TRP A 94 6.73 11.17 -10.59
CA TRP A 94 7.75 10.30 -10.03
C TRP A 94 7.78 10.41 -8.49
N ARG A 95 8.05 9.30 -7.80
CA ARG A 95 8.27 9.19 -6.35
C ARG A 95 9.50 8.31 -6.11
N GLY A 96 10.39 8.70 -5.20
CA GLY A 96 11.55 7.92 -4.74
C GLY A 96 11.79 8.10 -3.25
#